data_AF-A0A2M9A7W4-F1
#
_entry.id   AF-A0A2M9A7W4-F1
#
_cell.length_a   1.000
_cell.length_b   1.000
_cell.length_c   1.000
_cell.angle_alpha   90.00
_cell.angle_beta   90.00
_cell.angle_gamma   90.00
#
_symmetry.space_group_name_H-M   'P 1'
#
loop_
_entity.id
_entity.type
_entity.pdbx_description
1 polymer ?
#
loop_
_entity_poly.entity_id
_entity_poly.type
_entity_poly.pdbx_seq_one_letter_code
_entity_poly.pdbx_strand_id
1 'polypeptide(L)'
;MCENNIESILNQFRALHVGNLKDVYSHYSDKIEFDENFTSYKELCNKLNEELKQNIELNNRNKTSVFLSHSHKNLKYAYCVALFLTRKYGVNVYIDEFDSFMPSITSPQTAKRLISKIKHSNRFIFIGTEESFDSKWCNWEVGLGDTKRLKGHLAFFVMNDRIEKNGGYDKNEYVGLYPFIWDKDIRHNNKDDDVLYVGYYERDNSTLVSLDDWLHQNKTFF
;
A
#
# COMPACT_ATOMS: atom_id res chain seq x y z
N MET A 1 -13.24 -6.05 -32.92
CA MET A 1 -11.81 -6.11 -32.56
C MET A 1 -11.53 -5.60 -31.14
N CYS A 2 -12.42 -5.80 -30.15
CA CYS A 2 -12.21 -5.26 -28.78
C CYS A 2 -12.25 -6.32 -27.66
N GLU A 3 -12.84 -7.50 -27.87
CA GLU A 3 -12.88 -8.56 -26.84
C GLU A 3 -11.53 -9.27 -26.64
N ASN A 4 -10.70 -9.40 -27.70
CA ASN A 4 -9.38 -10.03 -27.62
C ASN A 4 -8.36 -9.25 -26.78
N ASN A 5 -8.62 -7.99 -26.45
CA ASN A 5 -7.72 -7.18 -25.61
C ASN A 5 -8.04 -7.33 -24.11
N ILE A 6 -9.31 -7.57 -23.77
CA ILE A 6 -9.77 -7.66 -22.37
C ILE A 6 -9.34 -8.99 -21.74
N GLU A 7 -9.53 -10.11 -22.44
CA GLU A 7 -9.06 -11.42 -21.97
C GLU A 7 -7.52 -11.46 -21.86
N SER A 8 -6.80 -10.81 -22.78
CA SER A 8 -5.33 -10.67 -22.71
C SER A 8 -4.89 -9.90 -21.47
N ILE A 9 -5.49 -8.73 -21.20
CA ILE A 9 -5.20 -7.92 -20.00
C ILE A 9 -5.59 -8.68 -18.73
N LEU A 10 -6.78 -9.29 -18.68
CA LEU A 10 -7.21 -10.10 -17.54
C LEU A 10 -6.29 -11.31 -17.32
N ASN A 11 -5.74 -11.91 -18.37
CA ASN A 11 -4.78 -13.00 -18.26
C ASN A 11 -3.40 -12.51 -17.82
N GLN A 12 -2.98 -11.31 -18.22
CA GLN A 12 -1.80 -10.64 -17.63
C GLN A 12 -1.99 -10.39 -16.13
N PHE A 13 -3.20 -9.98 -15.70
CA PHE A 13 -3.54 -9.82 -14.28
C PHE A 13 -3.65 -11.15 -13.52
N ARG A 14 -4.28 -12.17 -14.08
CA ARG A 14 -4.31 -13.53 -13.52
C ARG A 14 -2.90 -14.13 -13.43
N ALA A 15 -2.00 -13.70 -14.33
CA ALA A 15 -0.59 -14.03 -14.32
C ALA A 15 0.26 -13.11 -13.42
N LEU A 16 -0.31 -12.06 -12.80
CA LEU A 16 0.35 -11.33 -11.71
C LEU A 16 0.44 -12.27 -10.51
N HIS A 17 1.44 -13.12 -10.55
CA HIS A 17 1.83 -13.93 -9.44
C HIS A 17 2.59 -13.04 -8.47
N VAL A 18 1.85 -12.28 -7.66
CA VAL A 18 2.42 -11.60 -6.50
C VAL A 18 2.54 -12.63 -5.39
N GLY A 19 3.69 -13.30 -5.33
CA GLY A 19 4.07 -14.24 -4.29
C GLY A 19 5.03 -13.63 -3.27
N ASN A 20 5.85 -12.67 -3.69
CA ASN A 20 6.88 -12.04 -2.87
C ASN A 20 7.03 -10.53 -3.18
N LEU A 21 7.94 -9.86 -2.46
CA LEU A 21 8.16 -8.42 -2.63
C LEU A 21 8.79 -8.08 -4.00
N LYS A 22 9.64 -8.95 -4.54
CA LYS A 22 10.27 -8.77 -5.85
C LYS A 22 9.25 -8.72 -6.98
N ASP A 23 8.18 -9.51 -6.89
CA ASP A 23 7.07 -9.48 -7.85
C ASP A 23 6.38 -8.11 -7.85
N VAL A 24 6.14 -7.54 -6.66
CA VAL A 24 5.57 -6.19 -6.50
C VAL A 24 6.43 -5.14 -7.19
N TYR A 25 7.75 -5.17 -6.97
CA TYR A 25 8.67 -4.22 -7.60
C TYR A 25 8.82 -4.44 -9.09
N SER A 26 8.87 -5.69 -9.59
CA SER A 26 8.93 -5.96 -11.03
C SER A 26 7.76 -5.32 -11.76
N HIS A 27 6.55 -5.49 -11.22
CA HIS A 27 5.35 -4.90 -11.81
C HIS A 27 5.29 -3.37 -11.78
N TYR A 28 6.07 -2.75 -10.89
CA TYR A 28 6.28 -1.31 -10.83
C TYR A 28 7.32 -0.84 -11.87
N SER A 29 8.48 -1.50 -11.92
CA SER A 29 9.57 -1.16 -12.85
C SER A 29 9.18 -1.32 -14.32
N ASP A 30 8.30 -2.28 -14.63
CA ASP A 30 7.83 -2.52 -16.01
C ASP A 30 6.94 -1.40 -16.57
N LYS A 31 6.56 -0.38 -15.75
CA LYS A 31 5.76 0.80 -16.13
C LYS A 31 4.65 0.49 -17.15
N ILE A 32 3.91 -0.60 -16.94
CA ILE A 32 2.81 -0.95 -17.82
C ILE A 32 1.76 0.15 -17.69
N GLU A 33 1.67 1.03 -18.69
CA GLU A 33 0.66 2.09 -18.77
C GLU A 33 -0.71 1.45 -18.96
N PHE A 34 -1.58 1.63 -17.97
CA PHE A 34 -2.99 1.26 -18.08
C PHE A 34 -3.78 2.48 -18.54
N ASP A 35 -4.47 2.35 -19.67
CA ASP A 35 -5.41 3.38 -20.12
C ASP A 35 -6.64 3.38 -19.20
N GLU A 36 -6.75 4.41 -18.36
CA GLU A 36 -7.83 4.63 -17.40
C GLU A 36 -9.23 4.73 -18.07
N ASN A 37 -9.30 4.99 -19.39
CA ASN A 37 -10.57 5.09 -20.13
C ASN A 37 -11.13 3.74 -20.60
N PHE A 38 -10.43 2.63 -20.33
CA PHE A 38 -10.87 1.33 -20.78
C PHE A 38 -11.91 0.74 -19.81
N THR A 39 -13.08 0.35 -20.32
CA THR A 39 -14.12 -0.38 -19.57
C THR A 39 -13.58 -1.58 -18.79
N SER A 40 -12.46 -2.18 -19.27
CA SER A 40 -11.72 -3.26 -18.62
C SER A 40 -11.05 -2.87 -17.31
N TYR A 41 -10.68 -1.60 -17.11
CA TYR A 41 -10.06 -1.12 -15.87
C TYR A 41 -11.05 -1.17 -14.71
N LYS A 42 -12.30 -0.75 -14.95
CA LYS A 42 -13.37 -0.82 -13.96
C LYS A 42 -13.78 -2.27 -13.66
N GLU A 43 -13.87 -3.11 -14.69
CA GLU A 43 -14.12 -4.55 -14.50
C GLU A 43 -13.00 -5.26 -13.74
N LEU A 44 -11.75 -4.86 -14.01
CA LEU A 44 -10.59 -5.30 -13.27
C LEU A 44 -10.73 -4.90 -11.80
N CYS A 45 -10.87 -3.61 -11.50
CA CYS A 45 -11.05 -3.10 -10.12
C CYS A 45 -12.14 -3.87 -9.37
N ASN A 46 -13.26 -4.16 -10.02
CA ASN A 46 -14.33 -4.97 -9.44
C ASN A 46 -13.86 -6.40 -9.11
N LYS A 47 -13.20 -7.11 -10.03
CA LYS A 47 -12.66 -8.46 -9.78
C LYS A 47 -11.62 -8.48 -8.67
N LEU A 48 -10.73 -7.49 -8.65
CA LEU A 48 -9.69 -7.32 -7.64
C LEU A 48 -10.30 -7.07 -6.25
N ASN A 49 -11.33 -6.24 -6.19
CA ASN A 49 -12.10 -6.01 -4.98
C ASN A 49 -12.81 -7.28 -4.49
N GLU A 50 -13.39 -8.07 -5.39
CA GLU A 50 -14.01 -9.36 -5.02
C GLU A 50 -12.99 -10.35 -4.49
N GLU A 51 -11.77 -10.43 -5.05
CA GLU A 51 -10.69 -11.26 -4.49
C GLU A 51 -10.28 -10.80 -3.08
N LEU A 52 -10.13 -9.49 -2.86
CA LEU A 52 -9.85 -8.95 -1.53
C LEU A 52 -10.98 -9.24 -0.54
N LYS A 53 -12.25 -9.06 -0.96
CA LYS A 53 -13.42 -9.38 -0.13
C LYS A 53 -13.54 -10.85 0.20
N GLN A 54 -13.35 -11.75 -0.76
CA GLN A 54 -13.36 -13.20 -0.51
C GLN A 54 -12.28 -13.58 0.49
N ASN A 55 -11.09 -12.99 0.40
CA ASN A 55 -10.03 -13.20 1.38
C ASN A 55 -10.40 -12.68 2.79
N ILE A 56 -11.14 -11.57 2.89
CA ILE A 56 -11.68 -11.03 4.15
C ILE A 56 -12.77 -11.93 4.74
N GLU A 57 -13.67 -12.46 3.91
CA GLU A 57 -14.79 -13.30 4.36
C GLU A 57 -14.33 -14.71 4.76
N LEU A 58 -13.40 -15.30 4.01
CA LEU A 58 -12.80 -16.60 4.33
C LEU A 58 -11.96 -16.57 5.60
N ASN A 59 -11.43 -15.40 5.96
CA ASN A 59 -10.53 -15.25 7.09
C ASN A 59 -11.09 -14.27 8.14
N ASN A 60 -11.74 -14.81 9.16
CA ASN A 60 -12.16 -14.19 10.44
C ASN A 60 -12.05 -12.65 10.58
N ARG A 61 -13.15 -12.02 11.03
CA ARG A 61 -13.29 -10.58 11.40
C ARG A 61 -12.26 -10.02 12.41
N ASN A 62 -11.36 -10.84 12.93
CA ASN A 62 -10.32 -10.48 13.90
C ASN A 62 -8.95 -10.18 13.28
N LYS A 63 -8.82 -10.22 11.95
CA LYS A 63 -7.56 -9.88 11.26
C LYS A 63 -7.26 -8.38 11.33
N THR A 64 -5.97 -8.05 11.43
CA THR A 64 -5.47 -6.67 11.31
C THR A 64 -5.98 -6.04 10.03
N SER A 65 -6.60 -4.88 10.13
CA SER A 65 -7.02 -4.06 9.00
C SER A 65 -5.97 -3.00 8.65
N VAL A 66 -5.71 -2.80 7.36
CA VAL A 66 -4.72 -1.84 6.85
C VAL A 66 -5.43 -0.85 5.92
N PHE A 67 -5.37 0.44 6.24
CA PHE A 67 -5.72 1.50 5.28
C PHE A 67 -4.54 1.72 4.34
N LEU A 68 -4.75 1.60 3.03
CA LEU A 68 -3.72 1.77 2.03
C LEU A 68 -3.94 3.07 1.24
N SER A 69 -3.20 4.12 1.61
CA SER A 69 -3.22 5.42 0.92
C SER A 69 -2.32 5.37 -0.31
N HIS A 70 -2.82 5.86 -1.44
CA HIS A 70 -2.14 5.83 -2.73
C HIS A 70 -2.68 6.93 -3.65
N SER A 71 -1.91 7.30 -4.67
CA SER A 71 -2.42 8.15 -5.76
C SER A 71 -3.38 7.38 -6.67
N HIS A 72 -4.47 8.02 -7.11
CA HIS A 72 -5.42 7.45 -8.07
C HIS A 72 -4.76 6.96 -9.37
N LYS A 73 -3.64 7.59 -9.77
CA LYS A 73 -2.85 7.20 -10.96
C LYS A 73 -2.11 5.86 -10.81
N ASN A 74 -2.06 5.33 -9.60
CA ASN A 74 -1.17 4.23 -9.21
C ASN A 74 -1.93 3.05 -8.59
N LEU A 75 -3.22 2.91 -8.92
CA LEU A 75 -4.08 1.88 -8.36
C LEU A 75 -3.56 0.45 -8.55
N LYS A 76 -2.93 0.15 -9.71
CA LYS A 76 -2.31 -1.16 -9.94
C LYS A 76 -1.28 -1.49 -8.86
N TYR A 77 -0.45 -0.52 -8.48
CA TYR A 77 0.58 -0.71 -7.46
C TYR A 77 -0.06 -0.88 -6.08
N ALA A 78 -1.11 -0.10 -5.78
CA ALA A 78 -1.90 -0.28 -4.58
C ALA A 78 -2.48 -1.69 -4.47
N TYR A 79 -3.01 -2.22 -5.57
CA TYR A 79 -3.50 -3.59 -5.59
C TYR A 79 -2.37 -4.63 -5.43
N CYS A 80 -1.23 -4.48 -6.12
CA CYS A 80 -0.11 -5.41 -5.98
C CYS A 80 0.39 -5.45 -4.53
N VAL A 81 0.53 -4.29 -3.88
CA VAL A 81 0.88 -4.18 -2.46
C VAL A 81 -0.21 -4.82 -1.59
N ALA A 82 -1.49 -4.58 -1.88
CA ALA A 82 -2.59 -5.18 -1.12
C ALA A 82 -2.62 -6.71 -1.21
N LEU A 83 -2.42 -7.29 -2.40
CA LEU A 83 -2.30 -8.73 -2.58
C LEU A 83 -1.11 -9.29 -1.81
N PHE A 84 0.05 -8.66 -1.95
CA PHE A 84 1.26 -9.07 -1.23
C PHE A 84 1.01 -9.09 0.28
N LEU A 85 0.44 -8.02 0.84
CA LEU A 85 0.11 -7.91 2.25
C LEU A 85 -0.89 -9.00 2.68
N THR A 86 -1.96 -9.19 1.90
CA THR A 86 -3.02 -10.16 2.20
C THR A 86 -2.51 -11.59 2.14
N ARG A 87 -1.74 -11.96 1.10
CA ARG A 87 -1.25 -13.32 0.88
C ARG A 87 -0.11 -13.69 1.81
N LYS A 88 0.82 -12.76 2.06
CA LYS A 88 2.02 -13.03 2.88
C LYS A 88 1.79 -12.84 4.38
N TYR A 89 1.04 -11.82 4.77
CA TYR A 89 0.84 -11.47 6.18
C TYR A 89 -0.60 -11.71 6.65
N GLY A 90 -1.52 -12.11 5.76
CA GLY A 90 -2.87 -12.45 6.18
C GLY A 90 -3.68 -11.27 6.72
N VAL A 91 -3.38 -10.03 6.31
CA VAL A 91 -4.12 -8.82 6.76
C VAL A 91 -5.26 -8.45 5.82
N ASN A 92 -6.22 -7.67 6.33
CA ASN A 92 -7.34 -7.15 5.55
C ASN A 92 -7.00 -5.74 5.05
N VAL A 93 -6.79 -5.58 3.74
CA VAL A 93 -6.40 -4.29 3.15
C VAL A 93 -7.62 -3.54 2.62
N TYR A 94 -7.74 -2.27 3.00
CA TYR A 94 -8.74 -1.34 2.51
C TYR A 94 -8.11 -0.35 1.54
N ILE A 95 -8.68 -0.27 0.33
CA ILE A 95 -8.36 0.71 -0.71
C ILE A 95 -9.65 1.47 -1.01
N ASP A 96 -9.62 2.78 -0.94
CA ASP A 96 -10.80 3.64 -1.11
C ASP A 96 -11.38 3.61 -2.53
N GLU A 97 -10.54 3.53 -3.56
CA GLU A 97 -10.94 3.36 -4.96
C GLU A 97 -11.79 2.10 -5.21
N PHE A 98 -11.66 1.08 -4.35
CA PHE A 98 -12.45 -0.15 -4.43
C PHE A 98 -13.72 -0.12 -3.55
N ASP A 99 -13.94 0.91 -2.74
CA ASP A 99 -15.14 1.02 -1.92
C ASP A 99 -16.30 1.62 -2.74
N SER A 100 -17.19 0.75 -3.21
CA SER A 100 -18.36 1.13 -4.03
C SER A 100 -19.33 2.08 -3.32
N PHE A 101 -19.23 2.22 -2.00
CA PHE A 101 -20.04 3.18 -1.26
C PHE A 101 -19.41 4.57 -1.26
N MET A 102 -18.13 4.73 -1.61
CA MET A 102 -17.46 6.03 -1.63
C MET A 102 -18.08 6.96 -2.70
N PRO A 103 -18.29 8.25 -2.40
CA PRO A 103 -18.77 9.19 -3.40
C PRO A 103 -17.77 9.30 -4.56
N SER A 104 -18.27 9.31 -5.79
CA SER A 104 -17.44 9.39 -7.02
C SER A 104 -16.72 10.72 -7.20
N ILE A 105 -17.08 11.74 -6.41
CA ILE A 105 -16.42 13.04 -6.38
C ILE A 105 -15.99 13.30 -4.94
N THR A 106 -14.74 13.75 -4.76
CA THR A 106 -14.20 14.15 -3.47
C THR A 106 -15.07 15.25 -2.86
N SER A 107 -15.78 14.90 -1.79
CA SER A 107 -16.76 15.74 -1.10
C SER A 107 -16.50 15.74 0.40
N PRO A 108 -17.11 16.65 1.18
CA PRO A 108 -17.06 16.57 2.64
C PRO A 108 -17.53 15.22 3.20
N GLN A 109 -18.46 14.54 2.50
CA GLN A 109 -18.89 13.18 2.83
C GLN A 109 -17.77 12.15 2.60
N THR A 110 -17.04 12.24 1.49
CA THR A 110 -15.84 11.44 1.20
C THR A 110 -14.82 11.60 2.31
N ALA A 111 -14.52 12.85 2.69
CA ALA A 111 -13.59 13.16 3.76
C ALA A 111 -14.01 12.55 5.12
N LYS A 112 -15.30 12.67 5.50
CA LYS A 112 -15.84 12.06 6.73
C LYS A 112 -15.68 10.54 6.74
N ARG A 113 -15.89 9.89 5.60
CA ARG A 113 -15.75 8.43 5.46
C ARG A 113 -14.30 8.00 5.57
N LEU A 114 -13.38 8.67 4.87
CA LEU A 114 -11.94 8.39 4.97
C LEU A 114 -11.43 8.56 6.40
N ILE A 115 -11.80 9.66 7.06
CA ILE A 115 -11.48 9.87 8.48
C ILE A 115 -11.96 8.69 9.33
N SER A 116 -13.16 8.17 9.08
CA SER A 116 -13.68 7.00 9.78
C SER A 116 -12.87 5.75 9.45
N LYS A 117 -12.59 5.47 8.18
CA LYS A 117 -11.83 4.28 7.74
C LYS A 117 -10.42 4.29 8.33
N ILE A 118 -9.70 5.41 8.23
CA ILE A 118 -8.35 5.58 8.79
C ILE A 118 -8.35 5.31 10.31
N LYS A 119 -9.35 5.81 11.04
CA LYS A 119 -9.43 5.61 12.51
C LYS A 119 -9.78 4.19 12.93
N HIS A 120 -10.50 3.44 12.10
CA HIS A 120 -10.92 2.06 12.41
C HIS A 120 -9.94 1.02 11.84
N SER A 121 -9.05 1.42 10.94
CA SER A 121 -7.94 0.57 10.53
C SER A 121 -6.96 0.35 11.68
N ASN A 122 -6.33 -0.82 11.72
CA ASN A 122 -5.28 -1.12 12.69
C ASN A 122 -3.93 -0.56 12.26
N ARG A 123 -3.68 -0.43 10.95
CA ARG A 123 -2.47 0.19 10.39
C ARG A 123 -2.80 1.10 9.21
N PHE A 124 -1.92 2.05 8.94
CA PHE A 124 -1.94 2.92 7.77
C PHE A 124 -0.65 2.70 6.99
N ILE A 125 -0.77 2.32 5.73
CA ILE A 125 0.37 2.24 4.82
C ILE A 125 0.16 3.28 3.73
N PHE A 126 1.15 4.17 3.60
CA PHE A 126 1.23 5.11 2.48
C PHE A 126 2.10 4.50 1.38
N ILE A 127 1.62 4.42 0.15
CA ILE A 127 2.43 4.01 -0.99
C ILE A 127 3.17 5.22 -1.52
N GLY A 128 4.48 5.27 -1.28
CA GLY A 128 5.36 6.33 -1.73
C GLY A 128 5.77 6.15 -3.18
N THR A 129 5.05 6.81 -4.08
CA THR A 129 5.44 7.08 -5.48
C THR A 129 5.51 8.58 -5.70
N GLU A 130 6.12 9.04 -6.80
CA GLU A 130 6.16 10.48 -7.14
C GLU A 130 4.78 11.14 -7.12
N GLU A 131 3.79 10.50 -7.75
CA GLU A 131 2.43 11.03 -7.83
C GLU A 131 1.71 11.01 -6.48
N SER A 132 2.08 10.10 -5.57
CA SER A 132 1.49 10.03 -4.24
C SER A 132 2.05 11.14 -3.35
N PHE A 133 3.36 11.42 -3.45
CA PHE A 133 4.00 12.52 -2.74
C PHE A 133 3.56 13.90 -3.25
N ASP A 134 3.28 14.03 -4.55
CA ASP A 134 2.76 15.27 -5.15
C ASP A 134 1.24 15.46 -4.93
N SER A 135 0.54 14.43 -4.42
CA SER A 135 -0.89 14.46 -4.19
C SER A 135 -1.26 15.19 -2.89
N LYS A 136 -1.96 16.32 -3.04
CA LYS A 136 -2.55 17.05 -1.91
C LYS A 136 -3.49 16.19 -1.07
N TRP A 137 -4.21 15.27 -1.71
CA TRP A 137 -5.16 14.40 -1.02
C TRP A 137 -4.44 13.35 -0.17
N CYS A 138 -3.44 12.68 -0.75
CA CYS A 138 -2.66 11.69 -0.01
C CYS A 138 -1.90 12.33 1.16
N ASN A 139 -1.30 13.51 0.96
CA ASN A 139 -0.61 14.23 2.04
C ASN A 139 -1.59 14.64 3.16
N TRP A 140 -2.84 14.96 2.82
CA TRP A 140 -3.90 15.19 3.81
C TRP A 140 -4.25 13.92 4.59
N GLU A 141 -4.33 12.76 3.95
CA GLU A 141 -4.55 11.47 4.61
C GLU A 141 -3.40 11.09 5.55
N VAL A 142 -2.15 11.33 5.14
CA VAL A 142 -0.97 11.15 5.99
C VAL A 142 -1.10 11.98 7.26
N GLY A 143 -1.48 13.26 7.15
CA GLY A 143 -1.72 14.11 8.32
C GLY A 143 -2.86 13.63 9.25
N LEU A 144 -3.87 12.95 8.70
CA LEU A 144 -4.91 12.30 9.51
C LEU A 144 -4.42 11.02 10.20
N GLY A 145 -3.55 10.27 9.52
CA GLY A 145 -2.91 9.06 10.04
C GLY A 145 -1.87 9.35 11.11
N ASP A 146 -1.15 10.47 11.01
CA ASP A 146 -0.10 10.91 11.95
C ASP A 146 -0.64 11.78 13.10
N THR A 147 -1.70 11.32 13.76
CA THR A 147 -2.20 12.00 14.96
C THR A 147 -1.65 11.34 16.20
N LYS A 148 -1.53 12.07 17.33
CA LYS A 148 -1.07 11.52 18.61
C LYS A 148 -1.83 10.25 19.04
N ARG A 149 -3.12 10.14 18.70
CA ARG A 149 -3.95 8.96 18.99
C ARG A 149 -3.55 7.74 18.16
N LEU A 150 -2.96 7.95 17.00
CA LEU A 150 -2.55 6.93 16.03
C LEU A 150 -1.02 6.78 15.98
N LYS A 151 -0.29 7.19 17.02
CA LYS A 151 1.18 7.11 17.01
C LYS A 151 1.64 5.65 16.79
N GLY A 152 2.57 5.46 15.85
CA GLY A 152 3.12 4.13 15.50
C GLY A 152 2.22 3.29 14.57
N HIS A 153 1.07 3.82 14.14
CA HIS A 153 0.13 3.18 13.24
C HIS A 153 0.51 3.29 11.75
N LEU A 154 1.31 4.30 11.40
CA LEU A 154 1.58 4.72 10.02
C LEU A 154 3.00 4.36 9.59
N ALA A 155 3.14 3.82 8.39
CA ALA A 155 4.43 3.56 7.74
C ALA A 155 4.36 3.78 6.22
N PHE A 156 5.50 4.08 5.59
CA PHE A 156 5.61 4.33 4.16
C PHE A 156 6.18 3.12 3.42
N PHE A 157 5.48 2.65 2.39
CA PHE A 157 5.95 1.64 1.44
C PHE A 157 6.41 2.36 0.16
N VAL A 158 7.72 2.58 0.02
CA VAL A 158 8.26 3.39 -1.10
C VAL A 158 8.62 2.52 -2.29
N MET A 159 8.08 2.85 -3.45
CA MET A 159 8.22 2.05 -4.67
C MET A 159 9.48 2.35 -5.49
N ASN A 160 10.18 3.47 -5.24
CA ASN A 160 11.37 3.90 -5.99
C ASN A 160 12.65 3.07 -5.70
N ASP A 161 13.55 3.05 -6.68
CA ASP A 161 14.91 2.54 -6.70
C ASP A 161 15.81 3.35 -5.74
N ARG A 162 15.98 2.82 -4.53
CA ARG A 162 17.19 2.85 -3.68
C ARG A 162 17.79 4.19 -3.21
N ILE A 163 17.58 5.34 -3.85
CA ILE A 163 18.19 6.62 -3.42
C ILE A 163 17.29 7.37 -2.42
N GLU A 164 15.97 7.34 -2.61
CA GLU A 164 15.01 7.94 -1.67
C GLU A 164 14.64 7.02 -0.50
N LYS A 165 15.03 5.73 -0.59
CA LYS A 165 14.97 4.76 0.52
C LYS A 165 15.93 5.11 1.66
N ASN A 166 16.79 6.09 1.41
CA ASN A 166 17.74 6.67 2.35
C ASN A 166 17.28 8.01 2.94
N GLY A 167 15.96 8.23 3.09
CA GLY A 167 15.42 9.49 3.64
C GLY A 167 15.60 10.72 2.72
N GLY A 168 16.39 10.62 1.66
CA GLY A 168 16.62 11.64 0.64
C GLY A 168 15.52 11.66 -0.42
N TYR A 169 14.26 11.80 -0.01
CA TYR A 169 13.24 12.27 -0.94
C TYR A 169 13.45 13.79 -1.08
N ASP A 170 14.38 14.19 -1.96
CA ASP A 170 14.92 15.57 -2.05
C ASP A 170 13.85 16.65 -2.22
N LYS A 171 12.65 16.28 -2.68
CA LYS A 171 11.51 17.20 -2.85
C LYS A 171 10.63 17.35 -1.60
N ASN A 172 10.69 16.41 -0.65
CA ASN A 172 9.80 16.35 0.51
C ASN A 172 10.56 15.91 1.77
N GLU A 173 11.37 16.80 2.35
CA GLU A 173 12.20 16.50 3.53
C GLU A 173 11.42 15.90 4.72
N TYR A 174 10.14 16.28 4.87
CA TYR A 174 9.27 15.77 5.92
C TYR A 174 9.04 14.24 5.84
N VAL A 175 9.30 13.62 4.70
CA VAL A 175 9.17 12.17 4.49
C VAL A 175 10.09 11.40 5.43
N GLY A 176 11.27 11.94 5.75
CA GLY A 176 12.20 11.35 6.72
C GLY A 176 11.66 11.28 8.16
N LEU A 177 10.56 11.97 8.48
CA LEU A 177 9.91 11.92 9.79
C LEU A 177 9.05 10.67 10.00
N TYR A 178 8.87 9.84 8.98
CA TYR A 178 8.00 8.67 9.01
C TYR A 178 8.81 7.37 8.98
N PRO A 179 8.29 6.29 9.56
CA PRO A 179 8.92 4.99 9.43
C PRO A 179 8.63 4.41 8.03
N PHE A 180 9.59 3.68 7.50
CA PHE A 180 9.51 3.04 6.19
C PHE A 180 9.41 1.53 6.34
N ILE A 181 8.73 0.91 5.39
CA ILE A 181 8.73 -0.53 5.16
C ILE A 181 9.88 -0.83 4.19
N TRP A 182 10.90 -1.54 4.64
CA TRP A 182 12.04 -1.96 3.81
C TRP A 182 12.30 -3.45 3.91
N ASP A 183 12.99 -3.93 2.88
CA ASP A 183 13.69 -5.20 2.92
C ASP A 183 14.97 -5.08 3.75
N LYS A 184 15.25 -6.08 4.59
CA LYS A 184 16.47 -6.16 5.40
C LYS A 184 17.74 -6.20 4.57
N ASP A 185 17.68 -6.72 3.34
CA ASP A 185 18.85 -6.86 2.48
C ASP A 185 19.43 -5.50 2.03
N ILE A 186 18.68 -4.40 2.25
CA ILE A 186 19.19 -3.02 2.11
C ILE A 186 20.26 -2.69 3.18
N ARG A 187 20.28 -3.38 4.33
CA ARG A 187 21.19 -3.10 5.45
C ARG A 187 22.27 -4.14 5.67
N HIS A 188 22.02 -5.40 5.30
CA HIS A 188 22.95 -6.51 5.58
C HIS A 188 22.83 -7.56 4.47
N ASN A 189 23.81 -7.59 3.56
CA ASN A 189 24.02 -8.57 2.47
C ASN A 189 23.77 -10.04 2.89
N ASN A 190 22.51 -10.45 3.04
CA ASN A 190 22.12 -11.78 3.47
C ASN A 190 20.87 -12.18 2.67
N LYS A 191 21.02 -13.28 1.93
CA LYS A 191 20.17 -13.79 0.85
C LYS A 191 18.79 -14.33 1.26
N ASP A 192 18.18 -13.79 2.31
CA ASP A 192 16.76 -14.08 2.62
C ASP A 192 15.91 -12.92 2.09
N ASP A 193 15.60 -13.00 0.79
CA ASP A 193 15.01 -11.96 -0.09
C ASP A 193 13.57 -11.51 0.30
N ASP A 194 13.13 -11.70 1.55
CA ASP A 194 11.69 -11.66 1.83
C ASP A 194 11.27 -11.26 3.25
N VAL A 195 12.19 -10.84 4.13
CA VAL A 195 11.82 -10.38 5.48
C VAL A 195 11.79 -8.86 5.52
N LEU A 196 10.58 -8.31 5.65
CA LEU A 196 10.38 -6.86 5.73
C LEU A 196 10.40 -6.37 7.17
N TYR A 197 10.85 -5.15 7.33
CA TYR A 197 10.92 -4.45 8.60
C TYR A 197 10.33 -3.06 8.46
N VAL A 198 9.84 -2.54 9.58
CA VAL A 198 9.34 -1.18 9.74
C VAL A 198 10.24 -0.46 10.72
N GLY A 199 10.61 0.78 10.42
CA GLY A 199 11.37 1.63 11.34
C GLY A 199 11.79 2.95 10.71
N TYR A 200 12.61 3.75 11.40
CA TYR A 200 13.12 5.03 10.90
C TYR A 200 14.46 4.89 10.18
N TYR A 201 14.62 5.66 9.10
CA TYR A 201 15.91 5.79 8.45
C TYR A 201 16.92 6.45 9.43
N GLU A 202 18.20 6.04 9.39
CA GLU A 202 19.29 6.50 10.29
C GLU A 202 19.22 6.16 11.78
N ARG A 203 18.10 5.66 12.32
CA ARG A 203 18.07 5.22 13.73
C ARG A 203 18.67 3.83 13.88
N ASP A 204 19.40 3.66 14.98
CA ASP A 204 20.09 2.42 15.37
C ASP A 204 19.13 1.21 15.28
N ASN A 205 19.69 0.02 15.03
CA ASN A 205 18.93 -1.21 14.74
C ASN A 205 17.96 -1.62 15.86
N SER A 206 18.05 -0.98 17.03
CA SER A 206 17.11 -1.09 18.16
C SER A 206 15.71 -0.56 17.87
N THR A 207 15.50 0.15 16.76
CA THR A 207 14.21 0.74 16.37
C THR A 207 13.49 -0.02 15.24
N LEU A 208 13.97 -1.21 14.88
CA LEU A 208 13.38 -2.07 13.84
C LEU A 208 12.40 -3.08 14.43
N VAL A 209 11.23 -3.21 13.81
CA VAL A 209 10.25 -4.26 14.08
C VAL A 209 9.97 -4.98 12.76
N SER A 210 9.85 -6.31 12.76
CA SER A 210 9.45 -7.01 11.53
C SER A 210 8.08 -6.51 11.07
N LEU A 211 7.81 -6.50 9.76
CA LEU A 211 6.51 -6.08 9.25
C LEU A 211 5.39 -6.95 9.83
N ASP A 212 5.64 -8.24 10.00
CA ASP A 212 4.68 -9.16 10.62
C ASP A 212 4.36 -8.77 12.08
N ASP A 213 5.38 -8.52 12.91
CA ASP A 213 5.18 -8.04 14.28
C ASP A 213 4.47 -6.69 14.29
N TRP A 214 4.85 -5.77 13.42
CA TRP A 214 4.22 -4.46 13.35
C TRP A 214 2.75 -4.56 12.96
N LEU A 215 2.38 -5.43 12.01
CA LEU A 215 1.00 -5.63 11.60
C LEU A 215 0.16 -6.31 12.71
N HIS A 216 0.70 -7.29 13.43
CA HIS A 216 -0.09 -8.16 14.31
C HIS A 216 0.03 -7.85 15.80
N GLN A 217 1.14 -7.27 16.23
CA GLN A 217 1.40 -6.92 17.63
C GLN A 217 1.33 -5.39 17.68
N ASN A 218 0.58 -4.80 18.61
CA ASN A 218 0.52 -3.33 18.80
C ASN A 218 1.84 -2.74 19.33
N LYS A 219 2.97 -3.24 18.84
CA LYS A 219 4.31 -2.72 19.06
C LYS A 219 4.44 -1.41 18.32
N THR A 220 4.64 -0.36 19.10
CA THR A 220 4.97 0.97 18.61
C THR A 220 6.46 1.23 18.81
N PHE A 221 7.07 1.91 17.85
CA PHE A 221 8.45 2.41 17.96
C PHE A 221 8.52 3.56 18.97
N PHE A 222 9.59 3.61 19.77
CA PHE A 222 9.96 4.78 20.58
C PHE A 222 11.36 5.25 20.18
#